data_AF-F6IH48-F1
#
_entry.id   AF-F6IH48-F1
#
_cell.length_a   1.000
_cell.length_b   1.000
_cell.length_c   1.000
_cell.angle_alpha   90.00
_cell.angle_beta   90.00
_cell.angle_gamma   90.00
#
_symmetry.space_group_name_H-M   'P 1'
#
loop_
_entity.id
_entity.type
_entity.pdbx_description
1 polymer ?
#
loop_
_entity_poly.entity_id
_entity_poly.type
_entity_poly.pdbx_seq_one_letter_code
_entity_poly.pdbx_strand_id
1 'polypeptide(L)'
;MEKVANRLRDLRQKAVPRLTVRAMAAALDMPLGTYSNYESTRYKKPSLPLDLTRMIASVLANHGVDPAEVMKLAGLSEDEAEPEAREIEAHKPRQLCVTLPVILPSEAALRDMFRSLLVMVPDGATKDEVAEILARRLPSGLAAIGPVLLDPVAAVSIAGEADPQVPAKAHPEAEQRSRT
;
A
#
# COMPACT_ATOMS: atom_id res chain seq x y z
N MET A 1 -24.98 18.88 26.34
CA MET A 1 -24.88 17.83 25.31
C MET A 1 -24.12 18.39 24.13
N GLU A 2 -23.01 17.78 23.77
CA GLU A 2 -22.26 18.16 22.57
C GLU A 2 -23.06 17.82 21.31
N LYS A 3 -23.09 18.73 20.34
CA LYS A 3 -23.85 18.53 19.10
C LYS A 3 -23.19 17.45 18.26
N VAL A 4 -23.99 16.61 17.61
CA VAL A 4 -23.51 15.55 16.69
C VAL A 4 -22.63 16.11 15.56
N ALA A 5 -22.94 17.32 15.08
CA ALA A 5 -22.11 18.02 14.09
C ALA A 5 -20.66 18.25 14.58
N ASN A 6 -20.45 18.56 15.86
CA ASN A 6 -19.11 18.72 16.43
C ASN A 6 -18.40 17.37 16.52
N ARG A 7 -19.08 16.33 17.01
CA ARG A 7 -18.52 14.98 17.09
C ARG A 7 -18.11 14.44 15.72
N LEU A 8 -18.93 14.64 14.68
CA LEU A 8 -18.60 14.25 13.31
C LEU A 8 -17.33 14.95 12.82
N ARG A 9 -17.23 16.27 13.04
CA ARG A 9 -16.06 17.06 12.67
C ARG A 9 -14.80 16.54 13.38
N ASP A 10 -14.90 16.19 14.66
CA ASP A 10 -13.77 15.73 15.44
C ASP A 10 -13.31 14.34 15.00
N LEU A 11 -14.23 13.43 14.67
CA LEU A 11 -13.90 12.13 14.07
C LEU A 11 -13.19 12.29 12.72
N ARG A 12 -13.66 13.21 11.87
CA ARG A 12 -12.98 13.53 10.60
C ARG A 12 -11.57 14.10 10.82
N GLN A 13 -11.35 14.88 11.87
CA GLN A 13 -10.02 15.41 12.20
C GLN A 13 -9.05 14.36 12.77
N LYS A 14 -9.59 13.29 13.39
CA LYS A 14 -8.81 12.15 13.90
C LYS A 14 -8.33 11.20 12.80
N ALA A 15 -8.98 11.20 11.64
CA ALA A 15 -8.58 10.38 10.48
C ALA A 15 -7.11 10.60 10.07
N VAL A 16 -6.45 9.53 9.61
CA VAL A 16 -5.07 9.55 9.12
C VAL A 16 -5.02 9.01 7.68
N PRO A 17 -4.56 9.82 6.69
CA PRO A 17 -4.31 11.26 6.76
C PRO A 17 -5.58 12.06 7.09
N ARG A 18 -5.41 13.27 7.63
CA ARG A 18 -6.54 14.14 8.02
C ARG A 18 -7.41 14.46 6.80
N LEU A 19 -8.70 14.17 6.91
CA LEU A 19 -9.66 14.43 5.85
C LEU A 19 -10.19 15.86 5.93
N THR A 20 -10.22 16.57 4.80
CA THR A 20 -10.93 17.85 4.69
C THR A 20 -12.42 17.63 4.41
N VAL A 21 -13.26 18.63 4.66
CA VAL A 21 -14.70 18.59 4.32
C VAL A 21 -14.90 18.29 2.82
N ARG A 22 -14.04 18.85 1.96
CA ARG A 22 -14.08 18.61 0.51
C ARG A 22 -13.67 17.18 0.14
N ALA A 23 -12.63 16.65 0.77
CA ALA A 23 -12.20 15.27 0.54
C ALA A 23 -13.28 14.27 0.97
N MET A 24 -13.92 14.53 2.12
CA MET A 24 -15.02 13.69 2.60
C MET A 24 -16.24 13.75 1.68
N ALA A 25 -16.64 14.94 1.24
CA ALA A 25 -17.75 15.10 0.31
C ALA A 25 -17.49 14.37 -1.03
N ALA A 26 -16.25 14.44 -1.53
CA ALA A 26 -15.84 13.71 -2.73
C ALA A 26 -15.84 12.17 -2.52
N ALA A 27 -15.36 11.69 -1.37
CA ALA A 27 -15.34 10.26 -1.05
C ALA A 27 -16.75 9.66 -0.90
N LEU A 28 -17.72 10.49 -0.49
CA LEU A 28 -19.13 10.11 -0.36
C LEU A 28 -19.96 10.38 -1.62
N ASP A 29 -19.32 10.82 -2.72
CA ASP A 29 -19.97 11.23 -3.98
C ASP A 29 -21.15 12.18 -3.78
N MET A 30 -20.98 13.19 -2.92
CA MET A 30 -22.02 14.17 -2.63
C MET A 30 -21.55 15.62 -2.81
N PRO A 31 -22.47 16.54 -3.13
CA PRO A 31 -22.14 17.96 -3.21
C PRO A 31 -21.56 18.48 -1.90
N LEU A 32 -20.52 19.33 -1.99
CA LEU A 32 -19.84 19.92 -0.84
C LEU A 32 -20.81 20.61 0.14
N GLY A 33 -21.80 21.35 -0.39
CA GLY A 33 -22.80 22.03 0.41
C GLY A 33 -23.68 21.06 1.22
N THR A 34 -24.03 19.93 0.61
CA THR A 34 -24.84 18.88 1.25
C THR A 34 -24.08 18.27 2.43
N TYR A 35 -22.82 17.87 2.24
CA TYR A 35 -22.00 17.33 3.33
C TYR A 35 -21.77 18.36 4.43
N SER A 36 -21.39 19.59 4.05
CA SER A 36 -21.09 20.68 4.98
C SER A 36 -22.27 20.99 5.92
N ASN A 37 -23.51 20.82 5.46
CA ASN A 37 -24.70 21.02 6.30
C ASN A 37 -24.70 20.11 7.53
N TYR A 38 -24.23 18.87 7.44
CA TYR A 38 -24.20 17.91 8.55
C TYR A 38 -23.12 18.24 9.59
N GLU A 39 -22.02 18.88 9.19
CA GLU A 39 -21.00 19.40 10.11
C GLU A 39 -21.27 20.84 10.58
N SER A 40 -22.28 21.50 10.00
CA SER A 40 -22.57 22.90 10.31
C SER A 40 -23.30 23.07 11.64
N THR A 41 -23.18 24.26 12.22
CA THR A 41 -23.96 24.67 13.40
C THR A 41 -25.47 24.77 13.12
N ARG A 42 -25.89 24.76 11.85
CA ARG A 42 -27.29 24.77 11.41
C ARG A 42 -27.95 23.40 11.51
N TYR A 43 -27.19 22.32 11.63
CA TYR A 43 -27.75 20.99 11.87
C TYR A 43 -28.32 20.92 13.28
N LYS A 44 -29.64 20.77 13.38
CA LYS A 44 -30.37 20.78 14.67
C LYS A 44 -30.76 19.39 15.17
N LYS A 45 -30.65 18.36 14.34
CA LYS A 45 -31.07 17.02 14.74
C LYS A 45 -30.05 16.43 15.73
N PRO A 46 -30.53 15.66 16.72
CA PRO A 46 -29.67 15.05 17.74
C PRO A 46 -28.90 13.83 17.22
N SER A 47 -29.23 13.32 16.04
CA SER A 47 -28.56 12.18 15.38
C SER A 47 -28.55 12.35 13.87
N LEU A 48 -27.59 11.68 13.21
CA LEU A 48 -27.49 11.59 11.76
C LEU A 48 -28.42 10.50 11.20
N PRO A 49 -28.85 10.61 9.93
CA PRO A 49 -29.50 9.50 9.24
C PRO A 49 -28.61 8.25 9.24
N LEU A 50 -29.20 7.08 9.46
CA LEU A 50 -28.47 5.82 9.58
C LEU A 50 -27.65 5.50 8.33
N ASP A 51 -28.26 5.60 7.14
CA ASP A 51 -27.57 5.30 5.88
C ASP A 51 -26.41 6.25 5.61
N LEU A 52 -26.58 7.54 5.94
CA LEU A 52 -25.48 8.50 5.86
C LEU A 52 -24.35 8.13 6.80
N THR A 53 -24.69 7.68 8.02
CA THR A 53 -23.72 7.29 9.03
C THR A 53 -22.93 6.07 8.60
N ARG A 54 -23.58 5.06 8.00
CA ARG A 54 -22.91 3.88 7.40
C ARG A 54 -21.91 4.28 6.32
N MET A 55 -22.31 5.17 5.40
CA MET A 55 -21.40 5.67 4.36
C MET A 55 -20.21 6.42 4.98
N ILE A 56 -20.45 7.33 5.91
CA ILE A 56 -19.38 8.06 6.63
C ILE A 56 -18.44 7.09 7.35
N ALA A 57 -18.98 6.10 8.06
CA ALA A 57 -18.23 5.10 8.79
C ALA A 57 -17.33 4.27 7.87
N SER A 58 -17.84 3.84 6.71
CA SER A 58 -17.06 3.12 5.71
C SER A 58 -15.85 3.92 5.19
N VAL A 59 -16.03 5.22 4.96
CA VAL A 59 -14.95 6.10 4.53
C VAL A 59 -13.94 6.29 5.67
N LEU A 60 -14.40 6.65 6.87
CA LEU A 60 -13.52 6.94 8.00
C LEU A 60 -12.76 5.68 8.50
N ALA A 61 -13.32 4.48 8.35
CA ALA A 61 -12.66 3.20 8.65
C ALA A 61 -11.39 2.97 7.82
N ASN A 62 -11.37 3.48 6.57
CA ASN A 62 -10.18 3.42 5.72
C ASN A 62 -9.07 4.37 6.20
N HIS A 63 -9.43 5.36 7.03
CA HIS A 63 -8.52 6.33 7.63
C HIS A 63 -8.25 6.07 9.13
N GLY A 64 -8.50 4.84 9.60
CA GLY A 64 -8.15 4.41 10.96
C GLY A 64 -9.07 4.93 12.07
N VAL A 65 -10.27 5.40 11.72
CA VAL A 65 -11.30 5.74 12.71
C VAL A 65 -12.17 4.51 12.96
N ASP A 66 -12.47 4.22 14.22
CA ASP A 66 -13.37 3.14 14.62
C ASP A 66 -14.79 3.37 14.07
N PRO A 67 -15.34 2.45 13.26
CA PRO A 67 -16.71 2.54 12.74
C PRO A 67 -17.76 2.61 13.86
N ALA A 68 -17.55 1.95 15.00
CA ALA A 68 -18.52 1.94 16.10
C ALA A 68 -18.73 3.34 16.69
N GLU A 69 -17.64 4.12 16.81
CA GLU A 69 -17.70 5.52 17.26
C GLU A 69 -18.47 6.43 16.28
N VAL A 70 -18.40 6.13 14.98
CA VAL A 70 -19.18 6.83 13.96
C VAL A 70 -20.65 6.42 14.04
N MET A 71 -20.95 5.13 14.24
CA MET A 71 -22.32 4.62 14.32
C MET A 71 -23.11 5.20 15.51
N LYS A 72 -22.44 5.54 16.62
CA LYS A 72 -23.03 6.28 17.74
C LYS A 72 -23.60 7.65 17.32
N LEU A 73 -23.15 8.24 16.21
CA LEU A 73 -23.70 9.50 15.69
C LEU A 73 -25.12 9.35 15.10
N ALA A 74 -25.51 8.13 14.71
CA ALA A 74 -26.88 7.82 14.29
C ALA A 74 -27.85 7.71 15.48
N GLY A 75 -27.36 7.84 16.71
CA GLY A 75 -28.15 7.66 17.94
C GLY A 75 -28.28 6.21 18.39
N LEU A 76 -27.46 5.31 17.83
CA LEU A 76 -27.39 3.92 18.23
C LEU A 76 -26.71 3.78 19.60
N SER A 77 -27.21 2.84 20.40
CA SER A 77 -26.54 2.37 21.62
C SER A 77 -25.29 1.54 21.28
N GLU A 78 -24.45 1.22 22.28
CA GLU A 78 -23.24 0.42 22.02
C GLU A 78 -23.58 -0.98 21.46
N ASP A 79 -24.64 -1.60 21.98
CA ASP A 79 -25.12 -2.92 21.55
C ASP A 79 -25.63 -2.93 20.09
N GLU A 80 -26.13 -1.78 19.60
CA GLU A 80 -26.60 -1.63 18.22
C GLU A 80 -25.50 -1.14 17.27
N ALA A 81 -24.51 -0.40 17.79
CA ALA A 81 -23.40 0.13 16.99
C ALA A 81 -22.37 -0.95 16.64
N GLU A 82 -22.13 -1.92 17.52
CA GLU A 82 -21.16 -3.00 17.30
C GLU A 82 -21.47 -3.90 16.09
N PRO A 83 -22.71 -4.41 15.87
CA PRO A 83 -23.00 -5.24 14.70
C PRO A 83 -22.83 -4.47 13.39
N GLU A 84 -23.28 -3.22 13.33
CA GLU A 84 -23.12 -2.34 12.16
C GLU A 84 -21.64 -2.05 11.87
N ALA A 85 -20.84 -1.78 12.91
CA ALA A 85 -19.40 -1.59 12.78
C ALA A 85 -18.71 -2.85 12.23
N ARG A 86 -19.09 -4.03 12.75
CA ARG A 86 -18.54 -5.31 12.31
C ARG A 86 -18.87 -5.62 10.86
N GLU A 87 -20.07 -5.27 10.39
CA GLU A 87 -20.43 -5.37 8.97
C GLU A 87 -19.54 -4.47 8.11
N ILE A 88 -19.30 -3.23 8.52
CA ILE A 88 -18.42 -2.30 7.79
C ILE A 88 -16.98 -2.82 7.73
N GLU A 89 -16.46 -3.33 8.84
CA GLU A 89 -15.13 -3.94 8.89
C GLU A 89 -15.02 -5.21 8.05
N ALA A 90 -16.06 -6.04 8.02
CA ALA A 90 -16.09 -7.26 7.21
C ALA A 90 -16.00 -6.98 5.71
N HIS A 91 -16.55 -5.84 5.25
CA HIS A 91 -16.46 -5.41 3.86
C HIS A 91 -15.11 -4.77 3.50
N LYS A 92 -14.24 -4.50 4.47
CA LYS A 92 -12.89 -4.01 4.19
C LYS A 92 -12.08 -5.14 3.51
N PRO A 93 -11.46 -4.90 2.34
CA PRO A 93 -10.68 -5.93 1.67
C PRO A 93 -9.52 -6.36 2.58
N ARG A 94 -9.58 -7.60 3.07
CA ARG A 94 -8.51 -8.21 3.88
C ARG A 94 -7.29 -8.40 2.98
N GLN A 95 -6.31 -7.51 3.10
CA GLN A 95 -5.04 -7.66 2.40
C GLN A 95 -4.28 -8.83 3.03
N LEU A 96 -4.03 -9.87 2.25
CA LEU A 96 -3.14 -10.96 2.64
C LEU A 96 -1.72 -10.61 2.16
N CYS A 97 -0.80 -10.40 3.10
CA CYS A 97 0.62 -10.24 2.78
C CYS A 97 1.30 -11.60 2.90
N VAL A 98 1.96 -12.05 1.82
CA VAL A 98 2.73 -13.30 1.79
C VAL A 98 4.14 -12.99 1.31
N THR A 99 5.15 -13.49 2.00
CA THR A 99 6.56 -13.42 1.55
C THR A 99 6.90 -14.70 0.79
N LEU A 100 7.27 -14.58 -0.48
CA LEU A 100 7.62 -15.70 -1.35
C LEU A 100 9.06 -15.55 -1.89
N PRO A 101 9.90 -16.60 -1.86
CA PRO A 101 11.17 -16.60 -2.57
C PRO A 101 10.88 -16.76 -4.08
N VAL A 102 11.20 -15.75 -4.89
CA VAL A 102 11.01 -15.77 -6.35
C VAL A 102 12.33 -15.66 -7.08
N ILE A 103 12.50 -16.43 -8.16
CA ILE A 103 13.59 -16.24 -9.11
C ILE A 103 13.10 -15.24 -10.15
N LEU A 104 13.75 -14.08 -10.21
CA LEU A 104 13.41 -13.05 -11.18
C LEU A 104 14.06 -13.35 -12.54
N PRO A 105 13.42 -12.95 -13.65
CA PRO A 105 14.05 -12.94 -14.97
C PRO A 105 15.31 -12.07 -14.97
N SER A 106 16.24 -12.37 -15.88
CA SER A 106 17.44 -11.55 -16.05
C SER A 106 17.10 -10.11 -16.45
N GLU A 107 18.01 -9.18 -16.22
CA GLU A 107 17.82 -7.76 -16.59
C GLU A 107 17.48 -7.60 -18.08
N ALA A 108 18.09 -8.40 -18.95
CA ALA A 108 17.81 -8.39 -20.38
C ALA A 108 16.35 -8.78 -20.68
N ALA A 109 15.87 -9.87 -20.07
CA ALA A 109 14.49 -10.32 -20.22
C ALA A 109 13.48 -9.30 -19.67
N LEU A 110 13.80 -8.67 -18.52
CA LEU A 110 12.99 -7.59 -17.97
C LEU A 110 12.94 -6.38 -18.90
N ARG A 111 14.07 -5.99 -19.49
CA ARG A 111 14.16 -4.87 -20.42
C ARG A 111 13.31 -5.10 -21.68
N ASP A 112 13.32 -6.32 -22.22
CA ASP A 112 12.51 -6.67 -23.39
C ASP A 112 11.02 -6.72 -23.05
N MET A 113 10.66 -7.21 -21.86
CA MET A 113 9.29 -7.10 -21.34
C MET A 113 8.86 -5.63 -21.22
N PHE A 114 9.68 -4.76 -20.61
CA PHE A 114 9.35 -3.34 -20.48
C PHE A 114 9.23 -2.64 -21.83
N ARG A 115 10.08 -2.97 -22.81
CA ARG A 115 9.93 -2.49 -24.19
C ARG A 115 8.57 -2.86 -24.76
N SER A 116 8.14 -4.12 -24.59
CA SER A 116 6.81 -4.55 -25.04
C SER A 116 5.67 -3.81 -24.34
N LEU A 117 5.81 -3.51 -23.04
CA LEU A 117 4.79 -2.78 -22.29
C LEU A 117 4.73 -1.30 -22.69
N LEU A 118 5.86 -0.69 -23.03
CA LEU A 118 5.94 0.72 -23.43
C LEU A 118 5.29 1.02 -24.79
N VAL A 119 5.15 0.04 -25.69
CA VAL A 119 4.38 0.20 -26.96
C VAL A 119 2.94 0.65 -26.69
N MET A 120 2.39 0.29 -25.53
CA MET A 120 1.01 0.61 -25.16
C MET A 120 0.87 1.97 -24.46
N VAL A 121 1.98 2.68 -24.22
CA VAL A 121 1.98 4.00 -23.58
C VAL A 121 1.80 5.07 -24.65
N PRO A 122 0.81 5.98 -24.51
CA PRO A 122 0.60 7.03 -25.50
C PRO A 122 1.78 8.02 -25.54
N ASP A 123 2.07 8.52 -26.75
CA ASP A 123 3.11 9.52 -26.95
C ASP A 123 2.80 10.80 -26.17
N GLY A 124 3.78 11.28 -25.39
CA GLY A 124 3.63 12.47 -24.54
C GLY A 124 3.10 12.23 -23.13
N ALA A 125 2.89 10.97 -22.73
CA ALA A 125 2.54 10.64 -21.35
C ALA A 125 3.62 11.12 -20.36
N THR A 126 3.18 11.66 -19.24
CA THR A 126 4.06 12.00 -18.12
C THR A 126 4.65 10.75 -17.48
N LYS A 127 5.76 10.90 -16.74
CA LYS A 127 6.41 9.77 -16.06
C LYS A 127 5.47 9.06 -15.08
N ASP A 128 4.59 9.80 -14.42
CA ASP A 128 3.63 9.25 -13.47
C ASP A 128 2.54 8.44 -14.19
N GLU A 129 2.03 8.93 -15.32
CA GLU A 129 1.08 8.19 -16.15
C GLU A 129 1.71 6.91 -16.74
N VAL A 130 2.97 6.99 -17.19
CA VAL A 130 3.73 5.82 -17.64
C VAL A 130 3.86 4.80 -16.50
N ALA A 131 4.22 5.25 -15.30
CA ALA A 131 4.37 4.39 -14.14
C ALA A 131 3.04 3.71 -13.76
N GLU A 132 1.92 4.44 -13.80
CA GLU A 132 0.59 3.88 -13.52
C GLU A 132 0.20 2.80 -14.55
N ILE A 133 0.43 3.08 -15.84
CA ILE A 133 0.14 2.13 -16.93
C ILE A 133 0.99 0.86 -16.77
N LEU A 134 2.29 1.01 -16.51
CA LEU A 134 3.19 -0.12 -16.29
C LEU A 134 2.79 -0.94 -15.07
N ALA A 135 2.49 -0.29 -13.94
CA ALA A 135 2.10 -0.97 -12.70
C ALA A 135 0.84 -1.83 -12.88
N ARG A 136 -0.17 -1.32 -13.62
CA ARG A 136 -1.41 -2.07 -13.93
C ARG A 136 -1.15 -3.31 -14.79
N ARG A 137 -0.07 -3.33 -15.58
CA ARG A 137 0.24 -4.41 -16.54
C ARG A 137 1.35 -5.36 -16.09
N LEU A 138 2.14 -4.95 -15.11
CA LEU A 138 3.25 -5.74 -14.57
C LEU A 138 2.84 -7.13 -14.06
N PRO A 139 1.67 -7.33 -13.38
CA PRO A 139 1.22 -8.67 -13.00
C PRO A 139 1.05 -9.60 -14.21
N SER A 140 0.43 -9.10 -15.28
CA SER A 140 0.27 -9.85 -16.54
C SER A 140 1.59 -10.05 -17.27
N GLY A 141 2.47 -9.03 -17.26
CA GLY A 141 3.79 -9.09 -17.90
C GLY A 141 4.69 -10.15 -17.25
N LEU A 142 4.75 -10.18 -15.92
CA LEU A 142 5.49 -11.21 -15.18
C LEU A 142 4.89 -12.61 -15.37
N ALA A 143 3.55 -12.74 -15.46
CA ALA A 143 2.91 -14.02 -15.74
C ALA A 143 3.19 -14.53 -17.17
N ALA A 144 3.40 -13.63 -18.14
CA ALA A 144 3.73 -13.97 -19.52
C ALA A 144 5.20 -14.37 -19.70
N ILE A 145 6.09 -13.91 -18.80
CA ILE A 145 7.45 -14.45 -18.70
C ILE A 145 7.35 -15.81 -17.98
N GLY A 146 6.95 -16.84 -18.74
CA GLY A 146 7.00 -18.21 -18.26
C GLY A 146 8.43 -18.60 -17.83
N PRO A 147 8.60 -19.70 -17.09
CA PRO A 147 9.91 -20.14 -16.64
C PRO A 147 10.82 -20.30 -17.86
N VAL A 148 11.83 -19.44 -17.94
CA VAL A 148 12.95 -19.65 -18.86
C VAL A 148 13.63 -20.91 -18.35
N LEU A 149 13.40 -22.03 -19.04
CA LEU A 149 14.26 -23.20 -18.93
C LEU A 149 15.65 -22.74 -19.34
N LEU A 150 16.47 -22.38 -18.36
CA LEU A 150 17.90 -22.23 -18.55
C LEU A 150 18.38 -23.61 -19.01
N ASP A 151 18.75 -23.71 -20.29
CA ASP A 151 19.40 -24.89 -20.82
C ASP A 151 20.69 -25.11 -20.00
N PRO A 152 20.80 -26.20 -19.22
CA PRO A 152 21.87 -26.37 -18.23
C PRO A 152 23.27 -26.53 -18.85
N VAL A 153 23.39 -26.53 -20.17
CA VAL A 153 24.65 -26.76 -20.89
C VAL A 153 25.57 -25.53 -20.90
N ALA A 154 25.07 -24.33 -20.60
CA ALA A 154 25.90 -23.11 -20.61
C ALA A 154 26.61 -22.79 -19.28
N ALA A 155 26.30 -23.49 -18.18
CA ALA A 155 26.85 -23.21 -16.86
C ALA A 155 28.18 -23.94 -16.54
N VAL A 156 28.67 -24.82 -17.42
CA VAL A 156 29.83 -25.69 -17.13
C VAL A 156 31.20 -25.06 -17.46
N SER A 157 31.26 -23.87 -18.07
CA SER A 157 32.57 -23.25 -18.40
C SER A 157 33.14 -22.29 -17.34
N ILE A 158 32.60 -22.28 -16.11
CA ILE A 158 33.20 -21.54 -14.98
C ILE A 158 33.60 -22.50 -13.85
N ALA A 159 34.29 -23.58 -14.19
CA ALA A 159 34.96 -24.42 -13.20
C ALA A 159 36.10 -25.19 -13.86
N GLY A 160 37.24 -24.53 -14.02
CA GLY A 160 38.46 -25.18 -14.49
C GLY A 160 39.60 -24.19 -14.66
N GLU A 161 40.21 -23.78 -13.56
CA GLU A 161 41.66 -23.99 -13.37
C GLU A 161 42.04 -23.68 -11.92
N ALA A 162 42.38 -24.73 -11.18
CA ALA A 162 43.02 -24.63 -9.88
C ALA A 162 44.53 -24.71 -10.07
N ASP A 163 45.20 -23.60 -9.75
CA ASP A 163 46.55 -23.37 -9.18
C ASP A 163 47.78 -24.10 -9.78
N PRO A 164 48.92 -23.39 -9.87
CA PRO A 164 50.02 -23.81 -9.02
C PRO A 164 50.81 -22.68 -8.33
N GLN A 165 51.19 -22.97 -7.08
CA GLN A 165 52.07 -22.24 -6.17
C GLN A 165 53.50 -21.94 -6.67
N VAL A 166 54.20 -21.18 -5.79
CA VAL A 166 55.66 -21.14 -5.44
C VAL A 166 56.42 -19.88 -6.00
N PRO A 167 57.40 -19.25 -5.28
CA PRO A 167 57.32 -18.41 -4.07
C PRO A 167 58.26 -17.16 -4.10
N ALA A 168 58.39 -16.47 -2.95
CA ALA A 168 59.55 -15.69 -2.47
C ALA A 168 59.78 -14.24 -2.95
N LYS A 169 59.71 -13.30 -1.99
CA LYS A 169 60.85 -12.44 -1.65
C LYS A 169 60.79 -11.94 -0.20
N ALA A 170 61.91 -12.13 0.46
CA ALA A 170 62.22 -11.80 1.84
C ALA A 170 62.34 -10.30 2.09
N HIS A 171 62.06 -9.86 3.33
CA HIS A 171 62.97 -8.99 4.10
C HIS A 171 62.52 -8.89 5.59
N PRO A 172 63.43 -8.49 6.52
CA PRO A 172 63.88 -9.36 7.59
C PRO A 172 63.55 -8.87 9.02
N GLU A 173 63.82 -9.77 9.96
CA GLU A 173 64.33 -9.60 11.33
C GLU A 173 64.10 -8.29 12.10
N ALA A 174 63.38 -8.40 13.21
CA ALA A 174 63.82 -7.97 14.54
C ALA A 174 62.97 -8.76 15.57
N GLU A 175 63.47 -9.87 16.10
CA GLU A 175 64.30 -9.96 17.30
C GLU A 175 63.54 -9.67 18.60
N GLN A 176 63.82 -10.54 19.60
CA GLN A 176 63.63 -10.36 21.05
C GLN A 176 62.30 -10.81 21.66
N ARG A 177 62.26 -11.54 22.78
CA ARG A 177 63.27 -12.20 23.64
C ARG A 177 62.47 -12.96 24.71
N SER A 178 63.05 -14.07 25.18
CA SER A 178 62.91 -14.65 26.54
C SER A 178 61.58 -15.33 26.88
N ARG A 179 61.60 -16.67 27.13
CA ARG A 179 61.88 -17.34 28.43
C ARG A 179 60.89 -16.88 29.51
N THR A 180 60.11 -17.76 30.11
CA THR A 180 60.49 -19.03 30.77
C THR A 180 59.34 -20.02 30.80
#